data_AF-A0A076ER89-F1
#
_entry.id   AF-A0A076ER89-F1
#
_cell.length_a   1.000
_cell.length_b   1.000
_cell.length_c   1.000
_cell.angle_alpha   90.00
_cell.angle_beta   90.00
_cell.angle_gamma   90.00
#
_symmetry.space_group_name_H-M   'P 1'
#
loop_
_entity.id
_entity.type
_entity.pdbx_description
1 polymer ?
#
loop_
_entity_poly.entity_id
_entity_poly.type
_entity_poly.pdbx_seq_one_letter_code
_entity_poly.pdbx_strand_id
1 'polypeptide(L)' 'MSTDGVGVSGTVVDVEYLGAEMLVGIRLDTEGGVVPERVTVRRFGAGNLAPGDRVGIRVLGRAVAYEP' A
#
# COMPACT_ATOMS: atom_id res chain seq x y z
N MET A 1 6.26 -15.84 16.24
CA MET A 1 5.77 -14.47 16.51
C MET A 1 4.64 -14.17 15.54
N SER A 2 3.53 -13.59 15.99
CA SER A 2 2.48 -13.11 15.09
C SER A 2 2.94 -11.81 14.45
N THR A 3 2.85 -11.72 13.12
CA THR A 3 3.07 -10.49 12.34
C THR A 3 1.88 -9.54 12.38
N ASP A 4 0.83 -9.89 13.14
CA ASP A 4 -0.33 -9.02 13.33
C ASP A 4 0.11 -7.66 13.89
N GLY A 5 -0.03 -6.62 13.07
CA GLY A 5 0.32 -5.26 13.44
C GLY A 5 1.60 -4.70 12.82
N VAL A 6 2.34 -5.46 12.01
CA VAL A 6 3.40 -4.88 11.18
C VAL A 6 2.74 -4.03 10.09
N GLY A 7 2.85 -2.72 10.26
CA GLY A 7 2.37 -1.72 9.32
C GLY A 7 3.53 -1.20 8.48
N VAL A 8 3.34 -1.10 7.17
CA VAL A 8 4.25 -0.37 6.28
C VAL A 8 3.56 0.91 5.84
N SER A 9 4.29 2.02 5.83
CA SER A 9 3.78 3.29 5.32
C SER A 9 4.33 3.58 3.93
N GLY A 10 3.65 4.43 3.19
CA GLY A 10 4.15 4.91 1.91
C GLY A 10 3.42 6.14 1.43
N THR A 11 3.87 6.61 0.27
CA THR A 11 3.25 7.71 -0.45
C THR A 11 2.52 7.16 -1.67
N VAL A 12 1.29 7.60 -1.88
CA VAL A 12 0.52 7.31 -3.09
C VAL A 12 1.21 7.98 -4.28
N VAL A 13 1.48 7.23 -5.34
CA VAL A 13 2.10 7.74 -6.57
C VAL A 13 1.11 7.82 -7.72
N ASP A 14 0.12 6.92 -7.75
CA ASP A 14 -0.97 6.93 -8.72
C ASP A 14 -2.21 6.23 -8.15
N VAL A 15 -3.37 6.56 -8.73
CA VAL A 15 -4.66 5.96 -8.40
C VAL A 15 -5.44 5.70 -9.69
N GLU A 16 -5.87 4.46 -9.88
CA GLU A 16 -6.77 4.07 -10.96
C GLU A 16 -8.14 3.70 -10.39
N TYR A 17 -9.19 4.36 -10.89
CA TYR A 17 -10.56 4.14 -10.44
C TYR A 17 -11.28 3.12 -11.33
N LEU A 18 -11.80 2.07 -10.71
CA LEU A 18 -12.49 0.95 -11.36
C LEU A 18 -13.98 0.91 -10.96
N GLY A 19 -14.60 2.08 -10.82
CA GLY A 19 -15.98 2.22 -10.33
C GLY A 19 -16.07 2.22 -8.80
N ALA A 20 -16.52 1.11 -8.21
CA ALA A 20 -16.65 0.99 -6.75
C ALA A 20 -15.33 0.66 -6.02
N GLU A 21 -14.25 0.54 -6.78
CA GLU A 21 -12.94 0.13 -6.32
C GLU A 21 -11.86 1.02 -6.91
N MET A 22 -10.68 0.95 -6.33
CA MET A 22 -9.48 1.64 -6.83
C MET A 22 -8.24 0.74 -6.71
N LEU A 23 -7.33 0.88 -7.67
CA LEU A 23 -5.95 0.42 -7.54
C LEU A 23 -5.10 1.61 -7.11
N VAL A 24 -4.32 1.43 -6.07
CA VAL A 24 -3.47 2.48 -5.50
C VAL A 24 -2.02 2.05 -5.63
N GLY A 25 -1.27 2.78 -6.44
CA GLY A 25 0.18 2.68 -6.50
C GLY A 25 0.81 3.35 -5.30
N ILE A 26 1.62 2.62 -4.54
CA ILE A 26 2.25 3.09 -3.32
C ILE A 26 3.75 2.85 -3.40
N ARG A 27 4.51 3.90 -3.13
CA ARG A 27 5.95 3.82 -2.91
C ARG A 27 6.20 3.69 -1.41
N LEU A 28 6.76 2.56 -0.98
CA LEU A 28 6.91 2.21 0.44
C LEU A 28 8.14 2.85 1.06
N ASP A 29 8.00 3.29 2.31
CA ASP A 29 9.14 3.70 3.13
C ASP A 29 9.71 2.50 3.89
N THR A 30 11.01 2.57 4.16
CA THR A 30 11.79 1.63 4.96
C THR A 30 12.69 2.42 5.89
N GLU A 31 13.27 1.76 6.89
CA GLU A 31 14.26 2.40 7.77
C GLU A 31 15.48 2.94 7.01
N GLY A 32 15.83 2.34 5.86
CA GLY A 32 16.96 2.72 5.02
C GLY A 32 16.63 3.72 3.89
N GLY A 33 15.39 4.20 3.80
CA GLY A 33 14.93 5.04 2.69
C GLY A 33 13.69 4.48 2.01
N VAL A 34 13.66 4.46 0.68
CA VAL A 34 12.45 4.15 -0.09
C VAL A 34 12.66 2.87 -0.91
N VAL A 35 11.67 1.98 -0.92
CA VAL A 35 11.68 0.80 -1.80
C VAL A 35 11.56 1.29 -3.27
N PRO A 36 12.47 0.87 -4.17
CA PRO A 36 12.41 1.31 -5.56
C PRO A 36 11.20 0.70 -6.30
N GLU A 37 10.77 -0.49 -5.92
CA GLU A 37 9.56 -1.13 -6.43
C GLU A 37 8.29 -0.48 -5.87
N ARG A 38 7.32 -0.30 -6.77
CA ARG A 38 5.97 0.15 -6.41
C ARG A 38 5.13 -1.05 -5.98
N VAL A 39 4.39 -0.91 -4.88
CA VAL A 39 3.35 -1.86 -4.47
C VAL A 39 2.00 -1.34 -4.94
N THR A 40 1.15 -2.23 -5.45
CA THR A 40 -0.23 -1.88 -5.82
C THR A 40 -1.21 -2.51 -4.83
N VAL A 41 -2.10 -1.70 -4.26
CA VAL A 41 -3.17 -2.16 -3.37
C VAL A 41 -4.52 -1.98 -4.05
N ARG A 42 -5.31 -3.05 -4.13
CA ARG A 42 -6.73 -2.98 -4.54
C ARG A 42 -7.58 -2.67 -3.31
N ARG A 43 -8.28 -1.54 -3.33
CA ARG A 43 -9.14 -1.07 -2.24
C ARG A 43 -10.59 -1.00 -2.71
N PHE A 44 -11.49 -1.57 -1.91
CA PHE A 44 -12.94 -1.46 -2.10
C PHE A 44 -13.49 -0.23 -1.36
N GLY A 45 -14.48 0.43 -1.96
CA GLY A 45 -15.20 1.54 -1.35
C GLY A 45 -14.75 2.92 -1.84
N ALA A 46 -15.66 3.88 -1.75
CA ALA A 46 -15.42 5.26 -2.15
C ALA A 46 -14.46 5.97 -1.17
N GLY A 47 -13.44 6.61 -1.71
CA GLY A 47 -12.52 7.48 -0.98
C GLY A 47 -11.67 8.24 -1.99
N ASN A 48 -11.36 9.49 -1.67
CA ASN A 48 -10.50 10.31 -2.52
C ASN A 48 -9.06 10.14 -2.04
N LEU A 49 -8.31 9.27 -2.71
CA LEU A 49 -6.85 9.25 -2.61
C LEU A 49 -6.28 9.99 -3.83
N ALA A 50 -5.22 10.73 -3.60
CA ALA A 50 -4.49 11.48 -4.61
C ALA A 50 -2.99 11.17 -4.53
N PRO A 51 -2.24 11.29 -5.64
CA PRO A 51 -0.79 11.28 -5.61
C PRO A 51 -0.24 12.28 -4.60
N GLY A 52 0.70 11.84 -3.77
CA GLY A 52 1.25 12.62 -2.65
C GLY A 52 0.63 12.28 -1.29
N ASP A 53 -0.56 11.67 -1.24
CA ASP A 53 -1.17 11.26 0.02
C ASP A 53 -0.32 10.21 0.75
N ARG A 54 -0.36 10.27 2.09
CA ARG A 54 0.31 9.32 2.97
C ARG A 54 -0.64 8.23 3.40
N VAL A 55 -0.22 6.98 3.26
CA VAL A 55 -1.04 5.81 3.58
C VAL A 55 -0.26 4.82 4.44
N GLY A 56 -0.99 4.10 5.30
CA GLY A 56 -0.48 2.96 6.05
C GLY A 56 -1.16 1.68 5.57
N ILE A 57 -0.36 0.65 5.28
CA ILE A 57 -0.81 -0.69 4.93
C ILE A 57 -0.57 -1.55 6.16
N ARG A 58 -1.64 -2.15 6.69
CA ARG A 58 -1.55 -3.09 7.81
C ARG A 58 -1.78 -4.50 7.28
N VAL A 59 -0.82 -5.38 7.50
CA VAL A 59 -1.02 -6.81 7.22
C VAL A 59 -1.73 -7.41 8.44
N LEU A 60 -2.96 -7.86 8.24
CA LEU A 60 -3.74 -8.60 9.22
C LEU A 60 -3.56 -10.09 8.88
N GLY A 61 -2.86 -10.87 9.70
CA GLY A 61 -2.51 -12.27 9.45
C GLY A 61 -1.02 -12.54 9.18
N ARG A 62 -0.70 -13.79 8.81
CA ARG A 62 0.67 -14.35 8.89
C ARG A 62 1.65 -14.01 7.75
N ALA A 63 1.27 -13.37 6.63
CA ALA A 63 2.19 -12.66 5.71
C ALA A 63 1.50 -12.26 4.37
N VAL A 64 2.05 -11.24 3.70
CA VAL A 64 2.07 -11.12 2.23
C VAL A 64 3.54 -11.27 1.81
N ALA A 65 3.84 -12.24 0.95
CA ALA A 65 5.17 -12.43 0.38
C ALA A 65 5.07 -12.40 -1.15
N TYR A 66 5.99 -11.68 -1.79
CA TYR A 66 6.25 -11.78 -3.23
C TYR A 66 7.69 -12.25 -3.41
N GLU A 67 7.86 -13.42 -4.01
CA GLU A 67 9.13 -13.98 -4.47
C GLU A 67 9.12 -13.95 -6.01
N PRO A 68 10.23 -13.58 -6.67
CA PRO A 68 10.30 -13.48 -8.13
C PRO A 68 10.12 -14.83 -8.84
#